data_AF-A0AA91KT86-F1
#
_entry.id   AF-A0AA91KT86-F1
#
_cell.length_a   1.000
_cell.length_b   1.000
_cell.length_c   1.000
_cell.angle_alpha   90.00
_cell.angle_beta   90.00
_cell.angle_gamma   90.00
#
_symmetry.space_group_name_H-M   'P 1'
#
loop_
_entity.id
_entity.type
_entity.pdbx_description
1 polymer ?
#
loop_
_entity_poly.entity_id
_entity_poly.type
_entity_poly.pdbx_seq_one_letter_code
_entity_poly.pdbx_strand_id
1 'polypeptide(L)' 'MNWLDQEYRIVLMCGDVDVGAVYPPSGRAKVWRWRVRVTKSGHPVKGNEASRAAAVAHVERRFRSFLTAAGLVSEGGAV' A
#
# COMPACT_ATOMS: atom_id res chain seq x y z
N MET A 1 -11.87 -6.98 -13.91
CA MET A 1 -10.94 -5.84 -14.12
C MET A 1 -9.52 -6.38 -14.14
N ASN A 2 -8.90 -6.36 -15.32
CA ASN A 2 -7.56 -6.89 -15.54
C ASN A 2 -6.53 -5.81 -15.18
N TRP A 3 -5.67 -6.06 -14.19
CA TRP A 3 -4.63 -5.14 -13.71
C TRP A 3 -3.40 -5.23 -14.61
N LEU A 4 -3.57 -4.87 -15.87
CA LEU A 4 -2.58 -5.11 -16.94
C LEU A 4 -1.28 -4.30 -16.76
N ASP A 5 -1.25 -3.36 -15.82
CA ASP A 5 -0.12 -2.42 -15.63
C ASP A 5 0.89 -2.92 -14.58
N GLN A 6 1.18 -4.22 -14.50
CA GLN A 6 2.17 -4.73 -13.53
C GLN A 6 3.57 -4.14 -13.75
N GLU A 7 3.94 -3.86 -14.99
CA GLU A 7 5.24 -3.28 -15.37
C GLU A 7 5.36 -1.81 -14.96
N TYR A 8 4.25 -1.08 -14.83
CA TYR A 8 4.24 0.35 -14.49
C TYR A 8 3.84 0.61 -13.03
N ARG A 9 3.81 -0.44 -12.20
CA ARG A 9 3.47 -0.31 -10.78
C ARG A 9 4.65 0.28 -10.02
N ILE A 10 4.35 1.20 -9.11
CA ILE A 10 5.32 1.73 -8.16
C ILE A 10 5.13 0.95 -6.86
N VAL A 11 6.12 0.15 -6.49
CA VAL A 11 6.10 -0.68 -5.28
C VAL A 11 6.53 0.17 -4.08
N LEU A 12 5.76 0.09 -2.99
CA LEU A 12 6.18 0.62 -1.70
C LEU A 12 6.87 -0.49 -0.92
N MET A 13 8.13 -0.25 -0.56
CA MET A 13 8.96 -1.14 0.23
C MET A 13 9.05 -0.66 1.68
N CYS A 14 9.17 -1.58 2.63
CA CYS A 14 9.68 -1.31 3.98
C CYS A 14 10.76 -2.35 4.29
N GLY A 15 12.02 -1.91 4.35
CA GLY A 15 13.16 -2.82 4.30
C GLY A 15 13.11 -3.66 3.02
N ASP A 16 13.25 -4.98 3.17
CA ASP A 16 13.20 -5.96 2.07
C ASP A 16 11.78 -6.48 1.77
N VAL A 17 10.74 -5.89 2.38
CA VAL A 17 9.36 -6.36 2.26
C VAL A 17 8.52 -5.49 1.32
N ASP A 18 7.92 -6.13 0.31
CA ASP A 18 6.88 -5.55 -0.56
C ASP A 18 5.59 -5.26 0.24
N VAL A 19 5.38 -4.02 0.65
CA VAL A 19 4.18 -3.62 1.41
C VAL A 19 2.95 -3.53 0.52
N GLY A 20 3.12 -3.00 -0.69
CA GLY A 20 2.04 -2.76 -1.63
C GLY A 20 2.51 -2.11 -2.91
N ALA A 21 1.56 -1.75 -3.77
CA ALA A 21 1.85 -1.04 -5.00
C ALA A 21 0.76 -0.03 -5.34
N VAL A 22 1.17 1.08 -5.93
CA VAL A 22 0.30 2.06 -6.57
C VAL A 22 0.44 1.98 -8.08
N TYR A 23 -0.66 2.23 -8.78
CA TYR A 23 -0.76 2.16 -10.23
C TYR A 23 -1.20 3.54 -10.74
N PRO A 24 -0.40 4.20 -11.59
CA PRO A 24 -0.79 5.46 -12.17
C PRO A 24 -2.08 5.31 -13.02
N PRO A 25 -2.84 6.40 -13.21
CA PRO A 25 -3.97 6.38 -14.13
C PRO A 25 -3.48 6.01 -15.54
N SER A 26 -4.13 5.02 -16.15
CA SER A 26 -3.83 4.54 -17.50
C SER A 26 -5.08 4.58 -18.40
N GLY A 27 -4.90 4.87 -19.69
CA GLY A 27 -6.00 4.98 -20.65
C GLY A 27 -7.03 6.05 -20.27
N ARG A 28 -8.31 5.66 -20.09
CA ARG A 28 -9.41 6.55 -19.68
C ARG A 28 -9.55 6.72 -18.16
N ALA A 29 -8.75 6.01 -17.37
CA ALA A 29 -8.84 6.11 -15.92
C ALA A 29 -8.34 7.49 -15.46
N LYS A 30 -9.07 8.11 -14.53
CA LYS A 30 -8.71 9.41 -13.93
C LYS A 30 -8.19 9.30 -12.49
N VAL A 31 -8.04 8.07 -11.98
CA VAL A 31 -7.74 7.82 -10.57
C VAL A 31 -6.52 6.92 -10.39
N TRP A 32 -5.78 7.16 -9.31
CA TRP A 32 -4.71 6.29 -8.86
C TRP A 32 -5.33 5.09 -8.16
N ARG A 33 -4.91 3.89 -8.58
CA ARG A 33 -5.33 2.63 -7.94
C ARG A 33 -4.23 2.17 -6.99
N TRP A 34 -4.59 1.52 -5.89
CA TRP A 34 -3.61 0.96 -4.97
C TRP A 34 -4.02 -0.42 -4.47
N ARG A 35 -3.02 -1.22 -4.09
CA ARG A 35 -3.18 -2.53 -3.46
C ARG A 35 -2.14 -2.71 -2.36
N VAL A 36 -2.58 -3.12 -1.17
CA VAL A 36 -1.71 -3.53 -0.06
C VAL A 36 -1.63 -5.05 -0.02
N ARG A 37 -0.42 -5.61 0.03
CA ARG A 37 -0.19 -7.06 0.08
C ARG A 37 -0.05 -7.58 1.51
N VAL A 38 0.44 -6.74 2.42
CA VAL A 38 0.64 -7.10 3.82
C VAL A 38 -0.53 -6.56 4.65
N THR A 39 -1.44 -7.45 5.08
CA THR A 39 -2.62 -7.09 5.88
C THR A 39 -2.81 -8.06 7.04
N LYS A 40 -3.39 -7.60 8.16
CA LYS A 40 -3.65 -8.44 9.36
C LYS A 40 -4.54 -9.65 9.03
N SER A 41 -5.38 -9.53 8.01
CA SER A 41 -6.36 -10.54 7.61
C SER A 41 -5.88 -11.49 6.52
N GLY A 42 -4.64 -11.36 6.02
CA GLY A 42 -4.13 -12.18 4.92
C GLY A 42 -4.76 -11.90 3.54
N HIS A 43 -5.74 -10.98 3.47
CA HIS A 43 -6.42 -10.61 2.24
C HIS A 43 -5.93 -9.25 1.71
N PRO A 44 -5.54 -9.13 0.43
CA PRO A 44 -5.13 -7.87 -0.16
C PRO A 44 -6.25 -6.83 -0.11
N VAL A 45 -5.99 -5.68 0.53
CA VAL A 45 -6.94 -4.56 0.58
C VAL A 45 -6.63 -3.60 -0.57
N LYS A 46 -7.67 -3.06 -1.23
CA LYS A 46 -7.58 -2.18 -2.40
C LYS A 46 -8.51 -0.99 -2.26
N GLY A 47 -8.19 0.11 -2.95
CA GLY A 47 -9.02 1.30 -3.04
C GLY A 47 -8.42 2.35 -3.97
N ASN A 48 -8.90 3.58 -3.86
CA ASN A 48 -8.61 4.70 -4.74
C ASN A 48 -8.57 6.01 -3.93
N GLU A 49 -7.72 6.94 -4.33
CA GLU A 49 -7.58 8.26 -3.69
C GLU A 49 -7.47 9.37 -4.74
N ALA A 50 -7.86 10.59 -4.37
CA ALA A 50 -7.89 11.75 -5.27
C ALA A 50 -6.50 12.31 -5.63
N SER A 51 -5.47 11.98 -4.85
CA SER A 51 -4.09 12.42 -5.09
C SER A 51 -3.07 11.34 -4.74
N ARG A 52 -1.87 11.45 -5.32
CA ARG A 52 -0.73 10.56 -4.98
C ARG A 52 -0.38 10.63 -3.50
N ALA A 53 -0.34 11.84 -2.94
CA ALA A 53 -0.03 12.04 -1.52
C ALA A 53 -1.06 11.35 -0.61
N ALA A 54 -2.35 11.45 -0.94
CA ALA A 54 -3.41 10.76 -0.21
C ALA A 54 -3.30 9.23 -0.33
N ALA A 55 -3.03 8.72 -1.53
CA ALA A 55 -2.80 7.29 -1.77
C ALA A 55 -1.64 6.76 -0.91
N VAL A 56 -0.51 7.47 -0.90
CA VAL A 56 0.68 7.10 -0.11
C VAL A 56 0.34 7.10 1.38
N ALA A 57 -0.24 8.18 1.91
CA ALA A 57 -0.58 8.28 3.33
C ALA A 57 -1.56 7.17 3.77
N HIS A 58 -2.47 6.75 2.89
CA HIS A 58 -3.42 5.69 3.21
C HIS A 58 -2.77 4.30 3.24
N VAL A 59 -1.84 4.03 2.33
CA VAL A 59 -1.04 2.79 2.33
C VAL A 59 -0.16 2.73 3.57
N GLU A 60 0.54 3.81 3.90
CA GLU A 60 1.38 3.91 5.10
C GLU A 60 0.58 3.66 6.39
N ARG A 61 -0.60 4.27 6.51
CA ARG A 61 -1.48 4.07 7.68
C ARG A 61 -1.85 2.61 7.86
N ARG A 62 -2.25 1.92 6.78
CA ARG A 62 -2.59 0.49 6.85
C ARG A 62 -1.40 -0.37 7.22
N PHE A 63 -0.22 -0.03 6.71
CA PHE A 63 1.01 -0.74 7.04
C PHE A 63 1.36 -0.59 8.53
N ARG A 64 1.28 0.63 9.08
CA ARG A 64 1.47 0.85 10.53
C ARG A 64 0.48 0.04 11.37
N SER A 65 -0.81 0.06 11.00
CA SER A 65 -1.82 -0.78 11.66
C SER A 65 -1.51 -2.27 11.58
N PHE A 66 -0.94 -2.75 10.47
CA PHE A 66 -0.45 -4.12 10.36
C PHE A 66 0.71 -4.39 11.32
N LEU A 67 1.74 -3.55 11.34
CA LEU A 67 2.90 -3.73 12.21
C LEU A 67 2.49 -3.77 13.69
N THR A 68 1.62 -2.85 14.12
CA THR A 68 1.04 -2.85 15.48
C THR A 68 0.29 -4.16 15.75
N ALA A 69 -0.56 -4.60 14.82
CA ALA A 69 -1.32 -5.83 14.99
C ALA A 69 -0.49 -7.12 14.99
N ALA A 70 0.65 -7.11 14.31
CA ALA A 70 1.60 -8.22 14.26
C ALA A 70 2.56 -8.23 15.47
N GLY A 71 2.47 -7.25 16.37
CA GLY A 71 3.41 -7.11 17.49
C GLY A 71 4.84 -6.74 17.06
N LEU A 72 5.02 -6.26 15.82
CA LEU A 72 6.30 -5.88 15.24
C LEU A 72 6.69 -4.44 15.55
N VAL A 73 5.78 -3.67 16.15
CA VAL A 73 6.11 -2.40 16.79
C VAL A 73 6.24 -2.67 18.28
N SER A 74 7.47 -2.60 18.81
CA SER A 74 7.65 -2.49 20.25
C SER A 74 7.10 -1.13 20.68
N GLU A 75 6.19 -1.09 21.66
CA GLU A 75 5.71 0.17 22.26
C GLU A 75 6.83 0.93 23.01
N GLY A 76 8.08 0.45 22.98
CA GLY A 76 9.21 1.06 23.68
C GLY A 76 10.56 0.90 22.99
N GLY A 77 10.69 1.27 21.71
CA GLY A 77 11.98 1.32 21.03
C GLY A 77 12.48 2.75 20.84
N ALA A 78 13.08 3.34 21.87
CA ALA A 78 13.92 4.51 21.75
C ALA A 78 15.30 4.11 21.19
N VAL A 79 15.69 4.71 20.07
CA VAL A 79 16.98 5.42 19.82
C VAL A 79 16.91 6.17 18.50
#